data_AF-A0A3P7DKR3-F1
#
_entry.id   AF-A0A3P7DKR3-F1
#
_cell.length_a   1.000
_cell.length_b   1.000
_cell.length_c   1.000
_cell.angle_alpha   90.00
_cell.angle_beta   90.00
_cell.angle_gamma   90.00
#
_symmetry.space_group_name_H-M   'P 1'
#
loop_
_entity.id
_entity.type
_entity.pdbx_description
1 polymer ?
#
loop_
_entity_poly.entity_id
_entity_poly.type
_entity_poly.pdbx_seq_one_letter_code
_entity_poly.pdbx_strand_id
1 'polypeptide(L)'
;MVLLAVLIIAISSSVVQPKNPACEQLIECYAKSRAKTDECLSRTEKRECQNESLESELRELTNERISLYENCLREKLPTATTIENAKKKAKCNAILKNSDKRKKLVTNEKEREKNNGKRRRSIHKGKKISTQQKLCFREARKLRSYCGQLSKCCTISKLCKANTLIDEKIVAKRMEIMEADEQCRLEHYGSIKTKNYKNHKREGYHRGGGQRRISKSPDSDV
;
A
#
# COMPACT_ATOMS: atom_id res chain seq x y z
N MET A 1 -7.17 44.34 34.59
CA MET A 1 -6.30 43.13 34.57
C MET A 1 -7.08 41.86 34.22
N VAL A 2 -8.17 41.53 34.92
CA VAL A 2 -8.95 40.29 34.66
C VAL A 2 -9.53 40.21 33.23
N LEU A 3 -10.08 41.31 32.70
CA LEU A 3 -10.63 41.37 31.34
C LEU A 3 -9.59 41.11 30.23
N LEU A 4 -8.35 41.57 30.41
CA LEU A 4 -7.26 41.32 29.46
C LEU A 4 -6.83 39.85 29.47
N ALA A 5 -6.80 39.21 30.65
CA ALA A 5 -6.50 37.79 30.75
C ALA A 5 -7.57 36.92 30.07
N VAL A 6 -8.85 37.25 30.22
CA VAL A 6 -9.96 36.52 29.55
C VAL A 6 -9.89 36.69 28.03
N LEU A 7 -9.55 37.88 27.52
CA LEU A 7 -9.35 38.10 26.08
C LEU A 7 -8.15 37.31 25.53
N ILE A 8 -7.02 37.27 26.24
CA ILE A 8 -5.85 36.48 25.81
C ILE A 8 -6.17 34.98 25.82
N ILE A 9 -6.93 34.49 26.80
CA ILE A 9 -7.38 33.09 26.86
C ILE A 9 -8.39 32.80 25.72
N ALA A 10 -9.31 33.72 25.42
CA ALA A 10 -10.26 33.58 24.32
C ALA A 10 -9.57 33.59 22.94
N ILE A 11 -8.55 34.43 22.76
CA ILE A 11 -7.79 34.49 21.51
C ILE A 11 -6.90 33.24 21.35
N SER A 12 -6.27 32.75 22.43
CA SER A 12 -5.45 31.52 22.38
C SER A 12 -6.27 30.24 22.28
N SER A 13 -7.54 30.25 22.67
CA SER A 13 -8.48 29.14 22.47
C SER A 13 -9.20 29.17 21.12
N SER A 14 -8.95 30.18 20.28
CA SER A 14 -9.11 30.04 18.84
C SER A 14 -7.98 29.15 18.31
N VAL A 15 -8.05 27.86 18.65
CA VAL A 15 -7.29 26.80 18.00
C VAL A 15 -7.62 26.94 16.52
N VAL A 16 -6.68 27.53 15.78
CA VAL A 16 -6.74 27.72 14.34
C VAL A 16 -6.98 26.32 13.78
N GLN A 17 -8.24 25.99 13.50
CA GLN A 17 -8.55 24.73 12.83
C GLN A 17 -7.76 24.79 11.53
N PRO A 18 -6.90 23.80 11.25
CA PRO A 18 -6.10 23.83 10.05
C PRO A 18 -7.05 24.02 8.88
N LYS A 19 -6.78 25.03 8.03
CA LYS A 19 -7.65 25.37 6.88
C LYS A 19 -7.86 24.15 5.96
N ASN A 20 -7.02 23.12 6.07
CA ASN A 20 -7.13 21.91 5.29
C ASN A 20 -6.68 20.64 6.06
N PRO A 21 -7.50 20.11 6.99
CA PRO A 21 -7.13 18.94 7.77
C PRO A 21 -6.90 17.70 6.88
N ALA A 22 -7.49 17.67 5.68
CA ALA A 22 -7.32 16.58 4.73
C ALA A 22 -5.90 16.51 4.14
N CYS A 23 -5.25 17.65 3.89
CA CYS A 23 -3.89 17.68 3.34
C CYS A 23 -2.85 17.29 4.39
N GLU A 24 -2.99 17.76 5.63
CA GLU A 24 -2.10 17.36 6.73
C GLU A 24 -2.22 15.87 7.04
N GLN A 25 -3.47 15.36 7.15
CA GLN A 25 -3.71 13.93 7.34
C GLN A 25 -3.21 13.09 6.15
N LEU A 26 -3.19 13.64 4.93
CA LEU A 26 -2.64 12.95 3.78
C LEU A 26 -1.12 12.75 3.92
N ILE A 27 -0.40 13.80 4.30
CA ILE A 27 1.06 13.73 4.53
C ILE A 27 1.36 12.71 5.62
N GLU A 28 0.66 12.78 6.76
CA GLU A 28 0.82 11.81 7.86
C GLU A 28 0.46 10.38 7.42
N CYS A 29 -0.57 10.22 6.58
CA CYS A 29 -0.97 8.91 6.06
C CYS A 29 0.13 8.28 5.21
N TYR A 30 0.78 9.04 4.32
CA TYR A 30 1.86 8.52 3.49
C TYR A 30 3.09 8.15 4.32
N ALA A 31 3.45 8.95 5.33
CA ALA A 31 4.50 8.58 6.28
C ALA A 31 4.18 7.25 7.00
N LYS A 32 2.96 7.08 7.51
CA LYS A 32 2.51 5.82 8.13
C LYS A 32 2.49 4.65 7.13
N SER A 33 2.08 4.90 5.89
CA SER A 33 2.03 3.89 4.84
C SER A 33 3.43 3.39 4.45
N ARG A 34 4.43 4.28 4.43
CA ARG A 34 5.83 3.91 4.21
C ARG A 34 6.37 3.07 5.35
N ALA A 35 6.26 3.56 6.59
CA ALA A 35 6.70 2.83 7.77
C ALA A 35 6.09 1.42 7.85
N LYS A 36 4.79 1.28 7.52
CA LYS A 36 4.14 -0.04 7.48
C LYS A 36 4.67 -0.93 6.35
N THR A 37 5.02 -0.36 5.20
CA THR A 37 5.60 -1.12 4.09
C THR A 37 7.00 -1.62 4.46
N ASP A 38 7.82 -0.78 5.08
CA ASP A 38 9.16 -1.14 5.57
C ASP A 38 9.09 -2.20 6.68
N GLU A 39 8.11 -2.10 7.58
CA GLU A 39 7.80 -3.14 8.59
C GLU A 39 7.50 -4.50 7.92
N CYS A 40 6.79 -4.51 6.79
CA CYS A 40 6.48 -5.76 6.10
C CYS A 40 7.67 -6.32 5.32
N LEU A 41 8.48 -5.44 4.73
CA LEU A 41 9.67 -5.83 3.97
C LEU A 41 10.75 -6.42 4.88
N SER A 42 10.94 -5.89 6.09
CA SER A 42 11.90 -6.45 7.06
C SER A 42 11.56 -7.87 7.54
N ARG A 43 10.31 -8.31 7.37
CA ARG A 43 9.85 -9.68 7.69
C ARG A 43 9.86 -10.62 6.49
N THR A 44 10.32 -10.15 5.34
CA THR A 44 10.29 -10.96 4.11
C THR A 44 11.51 -11.87 4.07
N GLU A 45 11.26 -13.17 3.94
CA GLU A 45 12.32 -14.15 3.66
C GLU A 45 12.91 -13.87 2.27
N LYS A 46 14.25 -13.92 2.17
CA LYS A 46 14.97 -13.79 0.90
C LYS A 46 14.53 -14.91 -0.05
N ARG A 47 14.30 -14.59 -1.32
CA ARG A 47 13.96 -15.57 -2.35
C ARG A 47 15.20 -15.92 -3.17
N GLU A 48 15.26 -17.15 -3.67
CA GLU A 48 16.40 -17.67 -4.45
C GLU A 48 16.75 -16.79 -5.66
N CYS A 49 15.73 -16.26 -6.37
CA CYS A 49 15.91 -15.40 -7.54
C CYS A 49 15.87 -13.90 -7.26
N GLN A 50 15.86 -13.48 -5.99
CA GLN A 50 15.72 -12.06 -5.66
C GLN A 50 17.01 -11.28 -5.94
N ASN A 51 16.96 -10.32 -6.87
CA ASN A 51 18.07 -9.40 -7.12
C ASN A 51 18.04 -8.22 -6.12
N GLU A 52 18.92 -8.27 -5.10
CA GLU A 52 18.97 -7.25 -4.04
C GLU A 52 19.36 -5.85 -4.56
N SER A 53 20.21 -5.76 -5.59
CA SER A 53 20.62 -4.48 -6.18
C SER A 53 19.43 -3.76 -6.83
N LEU A 54 18.70 -4.48 -7.70
CA LEU A 54 17.54 -3.92 -8.39
C LEU A 54 16.41 -3.55 -7.43
N GLU A 55 16.20 -4.35 -6.37
CA GLU A 55 15.22 -4.04 -5.32
C GLU A 55 15.62 -2.80 -4.50
N SER A 56 16.93 -2.58 -4.27
CA SER A 56 17.43 -1.36 -3.63
C SER A 56 17.20 -0.14 -4.50
N GLU A 57 17.54 -0.20 -5.79
CA GLU A 57 17.33 0.89 -6.74
C GLU A 57 15.83 1.23 -6.89
N LEU A 58 14.97 0.22 -6.97
CA LEU A 58 13.51 0.43 -7.02
C LEU A 58 13.00 1.11 -5.74
N ARG A 59 13.57 0.76 -4.57
CA ARG A 59 13.24 1.37 -3.28
C ARG A 59 13.68 2.84 -3.25
N GLU A 60 14.88 3.16 -3.72
CA GLU A 60 15.39 4.53 -3.80
C GLU A 60 14.50 5.40 -4.70
N LEU A 61 14.21 4.96 -5.93
CA LEU A 61 13.30 5.66 -6.85
C LEU A 61 11.91 5.86 -6.23
N THR A 62 11.40 4.84 -5.52
CA THR A 62 10.11 4.94 -4.82
C THR A 62 10.15 5.98 -3.69
N ASN A 63 11.24 6.02 -2.92
CA ASN A 63 11.43 6.99 -1.83
C ASN A 63 11.61 8.41 -2.35
N GLU A 64 12.36 8.60 -3.42
CA GLU A 64 12.52 9.88 -4.10
C GLU A 64 11.17 10.39 -4.61
N ARG A 65 10.37 9.56 -5.30
CA ARG A 65 9.02 9.96 -5.75
C ARG A 65 8.14 10.40 -4.58
N ILE A 66 8.16 9.66 -3.49
CA ILE A 66 7.34 10.00 -2.31
C ILE A 66 7.83 11.31 -1.69
N SER A 67 9.14 11.52 -1.59
CA SER A 67 9.71 12.74 -1.02
C SER A 67 9.36 13.96 -1.85
N LEU A 68 9.44 13.87 -3.18
CA LEU A 68 9.00 14.94 -4.09
C LEU A 68 7.51 15.28 -3.91
N TYR A 69 6.67 14.24 -3.82
CA TYR A 69 5.24 14.43 -3.60
C TYR A 69 4.93 15.07 -2.24
N GLU A 70 5.57 14.61 -1.17
CA GLU A 70 5.39 15.17 0.18
C GLU A 70 5.92 16.60 0.30
N ASN A 71 7.07 16.90 -0.30
CA ASN A 71 7.65 18.24 -0.31
C ASN A 71 6.73 19.22 -1.05
N CYS A 72 6.22 18.84 -2.23
CA CYS A 72 5.24 19.63 -2.96
C CYS A 72 3.97 19.88 -2.13
N LEU A 73 3.46 18.85 -1.43
CA LEU A 73 2.29 19.01 -0.57
C LEU A 73 2.54 20.01 0.57
N ARG A 74 3.72 19.94 1.20
CA ARG A 74 4.10 20.85 2.30
C ARG A 74 4.27 22.28 1.80
N GLU A 75 4.93 22.46 0.67
CA GLU A 75 5.15 23.77 0.04
C GLU A 75 3.82 24.43 -0.36
N LYS A 76 2.91 23.67 -0.97
CA LYS A 76 1.61 24.20 -1.42
C LYS A 76 0.55 24.24 -0.31
N LEU A 77 0.82 23.69 0.87
CA LEU A 77 -0.14 23.63 1.98
C LEU A 77 -0.79 24.98 2.31
N PRO A 78 -0.07 26.13 2.35
CA PRO A 78 -0.68 27.44 2.61
C PRO A 78 -1.70 27.86 1.55
N THR A 79 -1.57 27.37 0.30
CA THR A 79 -2.48 27.67 -0.82
C THR A 79 -3.68 26.73 -0.88
N ALA A 80 -3.77 25.76 0.04
CA ALA A 80 -4.79 24.72 -0.01
C ALA A 80 -6.19 25.28 0.33
N THR A 81 -7.03 25.42 -0.69
CA THR A 81 -8.41 25.89 -0.55
C THR A 81 -9.32 24.84 0.07
N THR A 82 -10.44 25.28 0.64
CA THR A 82 -11.48 24.37 1.15
C THR A 82 -12.25 23.73 -0.01
N ILE A 83 -12.89 22.58 0.24
CA ILE A 83 -13.74 21.93 -0.76
C ILE A 83 -15.10 22.64 -0.79
N GLU A 84 -15.39 23.34 -1.88
CA GLU A 84 -16.65 24.06 -2.08
C GLU A 84 -17.84 23.13 -2.36
N ASN A 85 -17.64 22.11 -3.20
CA ASN A 85 -18.71 21.18 -3.57
C ASN A 85 -19.20 20.38 -2.35
N ALA A 86 -20.46 20.60 -1.95
CA ALA A 86 -21.06 19.99 -0.77
C ALA A 86 -21.03 18.45 -0.78
N LYS A 87 -21.30 17.81 -1.93
CA LYS A 87 -21.26 16.34 -2.08
C LYS A 87 -19.85 15.80 -1.88
N LYS A 88 -18.84 16.48 -2.44
CA LYS A 88 -17.43 16.13 -2.25
C LYS A 88 -16.99 16.37 -0.81
N LYS A 89 -17.41 17.48 -0.20
CA LYS A 89 -17.16 17.80 1.22
C LYS A 89 -17.72 16.72 2.15
N ALA A 90 -18.96 16.29 1.95
CA ALA A 90 -19.58 15.20 2.71
C ALA A 90 -18.80 13.88 2.58
N LYS A 91 -18.39 13.52 1.36
CA LYS A 91 -17.56 12.32 1.11
C LYS A 91 -16.21 12.39 1.82
N CYS A 92 -15.57 13.55 1.80
CA CYS A 92 -14.29 13.76 2.47
C CYS A 92 -14.42 13.71 3.99
N ASN A 93 -15.48 14.31 4.56
CA ASN A 93 -15.78 14.21 5.98
C ASN A 93 -15.99 12.75 6.41
N ALA A 94 -16.66 11.92 5.58
CA ALA A 94 -16.81 10.49 5.86
C ALA A 94 -15.47 9.73 5.86
N ILE A 95 -14.56 10.07 4.93
CA ILE A 95 -13.21 9.48 4.88
C ILE A 95 -12.39 9.88 6.11
N LEU A 96 -12.46 11.14 6.54
CA LEU A 96 -11.76 11.63 7.74
C LEU A 96 -12.26 10.95 9.01
N LYS A 97 -13.59 10.80 9.18
CA LYS A 97 -14.21 10.09 10.31
C LYS A 97 -13.85 8.60 10.38
N ASN A 98 -13.54 7.97 9.23
CA ASN A 98 -13.13 6.56 9.20
C ASN A 98 -11.70 6.33 9.70
N SER A 99 -10.86 7.37 9.79
CA SER A 99 -9.51 7.26 10.38
C SER A 99 -9.58 6.82 11.85
N ASP A 100 -10.51 7.39 12.61
CA ASP A 100 -10.71 7.11 14.04
C ASP A 100 -11.16 5.68 14.28
N LYS A 101 -12.02 5.16 13.39
CA LYS A 101 -12.44 3.75 13.43
C LYS A 101 -11.28 2.80 13.16
N ARG A 102 -10.38 3.14 12.23
CA ARG A 102 -9.20 2.32 11.92
C ARG A 102 -8.16 2.33 13.04
N LYS A 103 -7.95 3.47 13.71
CA LYS A 103 -7.09 3.54 14.90
C LYS A 103 -7.55 2.56 15.98
N LYS A 104 -8.87 2.42 16.20
CA LYS A 104 -9.45 1.47 17.17
C LYS A 104 -9.28 -0.01 16.78
N LEU A 105 -9.29 -0.34 15.49
CA LEU A 105 -9.13 -1.73 15.01
C LEU A 105 -7.72 -2.27 15.23
N VAL A 106 -6.69 -1.45 15.06
CA VAL A 106 -5.27 -1.86 15.25
C VAL A 106 -4.99 -2.21 16.71
N THR A 107 -5.63 -1.52 17.66
CA THR A 107 -5.50 -1.83 19.09
C THR A 107 -6.10 -3.19 19.43
N ASN A 108 -7.25 -3.53 18.85
CA ASN A 108 -7.93 -4.80 19.06
C ASN A 108 -7.20 -6.01 18.43
N GLU A 109 -6.45 -5.83 17.34
CA GLU A 109 -5.65 -6.93 16.76
C GLU A 109 -4.47 -7.31 17.65
N LYS A 110 -3.79 -6.34 18.28
CA LYS A 110 -2.72 -6.61 19.27
C LYS A 110 -3.23 -7.37 20.50
N GLU A 111 -4.47 -7.12 20.94
CA GLU A 111 -5.10 -7.89 22.01
C GLU A 111 -5.51 -9.30 21.56
N ARG A 112 -5.99 -9.46 20.32
CA ARG A 112 -6.34 -10.77 19.76
C ARG A 112 -5.13 -11.68 19.57
N GLU A 113 -3.95 -11.15 19.25
CA GLU A 113 -2.72 -11.95 19.21
C GLU A 113 -2.28 -12.44 20.61
N LYS A 114 -2.44 -11.63 21.66
CA LYS A 114 -2.16 -12.05 23.05
C LYS A 114 -3.08 -13.19 23.52
N ASN A 115 -4.36 -13.16 23.15
CA ASN A 115 -5.33 -14.16 23.61
C ASN A 115 -5.32 -15.48 22.79
N ASN A 116 -4.85 -15.44 21.54
CA ASN A 116 -4.76 -16.64 20.70
C ASN A 116 -3.48 -17.48 20.93
N GLY A 117 -2.56 -17.01 21.77
CA GLY A 117 -1.28 -17.68 22.08
C GLY A 117 -1.37 -19.03 22.80
N LYS A 118 -2.54 -19.40 23.37
CA LYS A 118 -2.68 -20.60 24.21
C LYS A 118 -3.31 -21.84 23.54
N ARG A 119 -3.77 -21.79 22.28
CA ARG A 119 -4.63 -22.89 21.73
C ARG A 119 -4.26 -23.51 20.37
N ARG A 120 -3.10 -23.26 19.76
CA ARG A 120 -2.72 -23.96 18.51
C ARG A 120 -1.34 -24.61 18.54
N ARG A 121 -1.37 -25.88 18.98
CA ARG A 121 -0.35 -26.91 18.77
C ARG A 121 0.11 -26.93 17.29
N SER A 122 1.43 -26.99 17.11
CA SER A 122 2.18 -27.43 15.92
C SER A 122 1.55 -27.21 14.53
N ILE A 123 1.57 -25.97 14.03
CA ILE A 123 1.44 -25.72 12.59
C ILE A 123 2.76 -25.13 12.12
N HIS A 124 3.46 -25.87 11.24
CA HIS A 124 4.68 -25.52 10.51
C HIS A 124 5.10 -24.05 10.66
N LYS A 125 6.24 -23.79 11.32
CA LYS A 125 6.76 -22.44 11.56
C LYS A 125 6.81 -21.60 10.26
N GLY A 126 7.18 -22.18 9.12
CA GLY A 126 7.18 -21.49 7.81
C GLY A 126 5.79 -21.07 7.29
N LYS A 127 4.72 -21.81 7.61
CA LYS A 127 3.35 -21.45 7.18
C LYS A 127 2.78 -20.29 8.01
N LYS A 128 3.22 -20.13 9.26
CA LYS A 128 2.81 -19.00 10.12
C LYS A 128 3.48 -17.70 9.68
N ILE A 129 4.78 -17.71 9.37
CA ILE A 129 5.52 -16.52 8.91
C ILE A 129 4.91 -15.97 7.62
N SER A 130 4.70 -16.81 6.61
CA SER A 130 4.08 -16.39 5.35
C SER A 130 2.66 -15.83 5.53
N THR A 131 1.88 -16.34 6.50
CA THR A 131 0.54 -15.82 6.80
C THR A 131 0.60 -14.43 7.44
N GLN A 132 1.48 -14.22 8.42
CA GLN A 132 1.69 -12.92 9.05
C GLN A 132 2.23 -11.89 8.06
N GLN A 133 3.16 -12.29 7.20
CA GLN A 133 3.70 -11.45 6.14
C GLN A 133 2.60 -11.01 5.15
N LYS A 134 1.75 -11.95 4.70
CA LYS A 134 0.58 -11.65 3.85
C LYS A 134 -0.40 -10.68 4.52
N LEU A 135 -0.65 -10.85 5.81
CA LEU A 135 -1.49 -9.93 6.58
C LEU A 135 -0.87 -8.52 6.65
N CYS A 136 0.43 -8.44 6.92
CA CYS A 136 1.17 -7.18 6.94
C CYS A 136 1.03 -6.43 5.60
N PHE A 137 1.33 -7.09 4.47
CA PHE A 137 1.20 -6.44 3.15
C PHE A 137 -0.24 -6.08 2.80
N ARG A 138 -1.22 -6.84 3.30
CA ARG A 138 -2.65 -6.49 3.16
C ARG A 138 -2.99 -5.22 3.93
N GLU A 139 -2.49 -5.05 5.14
CA GLU A 139 -2.65 -3.83 5.93
C GLU A 139 -1.95 -2.63 5.28
N ALA A 140 -0.70 -2.81 4.84
CA ALA A 140 0.05 -1.79 4.10
C ALA A 140 -0.74 -1.31 2.86
N ARG A 141 -1.32 -2.26 2.09
CA ARG A 141 -2.17 -1.94 0.93
C ARG A 141 -3.44 -1.19 1.32
N LYS A 142 -4.12 -1.60 2.39
CA LYS A 142 -5.32 -0.90 2.91
C LYS A 142 -4.99 0.52 3.35
N LEU A 143 -3.82 0.74 3.94
CA LEU A 143 -3.35 2.05 4.36
C LEU A 143 -3.02 2.92 3.14
N ARG A 144 -2.27 2.41 2.17
CA ARG A 144 -1.98 3.10 0.90
C ARG A 144 -3.25 3.50 0.15
N SER A 145 -4.24 2.60 0.08
CA SER A 145 -5.55 2.88 -0.53
C SER A 145 -6.27 4.02 0.20
N TYR A 146 -6.20 4.03 1.54
CA TYR A 146 -6.78 5.10 2.34
C TYR A 146 -6.08 6.45 2.09
N CYS A 147 -4.76 6.49 2.00
CA CYS A 147 -4.04 7.71 1.60
C CYS A 147 -4.47 8.16 0.20
N GLY A 148 -4.66 7.23 -0.73
CA GLY A 148 -5.23 7.51 -2.05
C GLY A 148 -6.63 8.15 -1.99
N GLN A 149 -7.47 7.75 -1.05
CA GLN A 149 -8.78 8.38 -0.82
C GLN A 149 -8.64 9.79 -0.24
N LEU A 150 -7.79 9.98 0.78
CA LEU A 150 -7.47 11.30 1.33
C LEU A 150 -6.89 12.25 0.28
N SER A 151 -6.11 11.73 -0.68
CA SER A 151 -5.56 12.54 -1.78
C SER A 151 -6.64 13.23 -2.62
N LYS A 152 -7.85 12.67 -2.69
CA LYS A 152 -8.98 13.27 -3.41
C LYS A 152 -9.63 14.43 -2.63
N CYS A 153 -9.36 14.51 -1.33
CA CYS A 153 -9.86 15.52 -0.41
C CYS A 153 -8.87 16.68 -0.21
N CYS A 154 -7.58 16.44 -0.43
CA CYS A 154 -6.60 17.51 -0.47
C CYS A 154 -6.64 18.20 -1.85
N THR A 155 -7.01 19.48 -1.88
CA THR A 155 -7.23 20.26 -3.11
C THR A 155 -5.97 20.44 -3.95
N ILE A 156 -4.82 20.55 -3.28
CA ILE A 156 -3.50 20.69 -3.91
C ILE A 156 -2.88 19.37 -4.37
N SER A 157 -3.43 18.22 -3.97
CA SER A 157 -2.75 16.93 -4.21
C SER A 157 -2.61 16.58 -5.69
N LYS A 158 -3.55 17.04 -6.54
CA LYS A 158 -3.45 16.88 -7.99
C LYS A 158 -2.25 17.63 -8.59
N LEU A 159 -1.90 18.79 -8.03
CA LEU A 159 -0.79 19.63 -8.50
C LEU A 159 0.57 18.98 -8.23
N CYS A 160 0.64 18.00 -7.31
CA CYS A 160 1.89 17.37 -6.89
C CYS A 160 2.17 16.01 -7.55
N LYS A 161 1.25 15.45 -8.34
CA LYS A 161 1.38 14.06 -8.87
C LYS A 161 2.30 13.90 -10.07
N ALA A 162 2.69 14.98 -10.73
CA ALA A 162 3.25 14.93 -12.08
C ALA A 162 4.79 14.89 -12.08
N ASN A 163 5.38 13.77 -11.69
CA ASN A 163 6.77 13.49 -12.06
C ASN A 163 6.80 12.24 -12.95
N THR A 164 6.59 12.45 -14.25
CA THR A 164 6.52 11.37 -15.25
C THR A 164 7.83 10.62 -15.37
N LEU A 165 8.98 11.32 -15.32
CA LEU A 165 10.30 10.72 -15.44
C LEU A 165 10.59 9.70 -14.33
N ILE A 166 10.26 10.03 -13.07
CA ILE A 166 10.50 9.08 -11.98
C ILE A 166 9.52 7.91 -12.02
N ASP A 167 8.27 8.14 -12.45
CA ASP A 167 7.30 7.06 -12.62
C ASP A 167 7.72 6.10 -13.76
N GLU A 168 8.25 6.62 -14.87
CA GLU A 168 8.83 5.84 -15.96
C GLU A 168 10.02 4.99 -15.48
N LYS A 169 10.96 5.59 -14.73
CA LYS A 169 12.08 4.86 -14.10
C LYS A 169 11.61 3.75 -13.17
N ILE A 170 10.57 4.01 -12.35
CA ILE A 170 9.97 3.00 -11.48
C ILE A 170 9.35 1.86 -12.28
N VAL A 171 8.68 2.15 -13.40
CA VAL A 171 8.10 1.10 -14.26
C VAL A 171 9.21 0.29 -14.93
N ALA A 172 10.21 0.94 -15.52
CA ALA A 172 11.34 0.28 -16.16
C ALA A 172 12.07 -0.65 -15.16
N LYS A 173 12.38 -0.17 -13.96
CA LYS A 173 13.06 -0.96 -12.92
C LYS A 173 12.21 -2.17 -12.46
N ARG A 174 10.88 -2.05 -12.45
CA ARG A 174 9.99 -3.19 -12.17
C ARG A 174 10.01 -4.24 -13.27
N MET A 175 10.14 -3.82 -14.52
CA MET A 175 10.28 -4.75 -15.66
C MET A 175 11.63 -5.47 -15.59
N GLU A 176 12.71 -4.75 -15.29
CA GLU A 176 14.05 -5.32 -15.12
C GLU A 176 14.10 -6.37 -13.99
N ILE A 177 13.45 -6.11 -12.85
CA ILE A 177 13.31 -7.10 -11.77
C ILE A 177 12.52 -8.32 -12.26
N MET A 178 11.44 -8.13 -13.00
CA MET A 178 10.62 -9.22 -13.52
C MET A 178 11.39 -10.10 -14.50
N GLU A 179 12.19 -9.49 -15.38
CA GLU A 179 13.04 -10.19 -16.35
C GLU A 179 14.18 -10.94 -15.66
N ALA A 180 14.84 -10.34 -14.67
CA ALA A 180 15.87 -10.99 -13.87
C ALA A 180 15.33 -12.19 -13.07
N ASP A 181 14.15 -12.02 -12.44
CA ASP A 181 13.46 -13.11 -11.73
C ASP A 181 13.12 -14.26 -12.69
N GLU A 182 12.60 -13.97 -13.89
CA GLU A 182 12.25 -14.99 -14.87
C GLU A 182 13.49 -15.72 -15.42
N GLN A 183 14.56 -14.98 -15.74
CA GLN A 183 15.82 -15.57 -16.21
C GLN A 183 16.42 -16.53 -15.17
N CYS A 184 16.48 -16.11 -13.90
CA CYS A 184 16.92 -16.99 -12.81
C CYS A 184 16.02 -18.24 -12.70
N ARG A 185 14.69 -18.09 -12.80
CA ARG A 185 13.79 -19.24 -12.73
C ARG A 185 13.97 -20.20 -13.91
N LEU A 186 14.27 -19.69 -15.10
CA LEU A 186 14.59 -20.51 -16.27
C LEU A 186 15.93 -21.24 -16.08
N GLU A 187 16.93 -20.64 -15.47
CA GLU A 187 18.20 -21.30 -15.17
C GLU A 187 18.04 -22.40 -14.11
N HIS A 188 17.26 -22.15 -13.06
CA HIS A 188 17.02 -23.11 -11.96
C HIS A 188 16.07 -24.26 -12.36
N TYR A 189 15.03 -24.01 -13.16
CA TYR A 189 13.99 -25.01 -13.48
C TYR A 189 13.95 -25.43 -14.96
N GLY A 190 14.67 -24.76 -15.85
CA GLY A 190 14.64 -24.95 -17.30
C GLY A 190 15.26 -26.25 -17.79
N SER A 191 15.91 -27.04 -16.94
CA SER A 191 16.33 -28.41 -17.28
C SER A 191 15.23 -29.47 -17.10
N ILE A 192 14.12 -29.16 -16.40
CA ILE A 192 13.10 -30.16 -16.03
C ILE A 192 12.03 -30.32 -17.13
N LYS A 193 11.73 -29.28 -17.91
CA LYS A 193 10.66 -29.35 -18.92
C LYS A 193 11.07 -29.98 -20.25
N THR A 194 12.36 -30.06 -20.57
CA THR A 194 12.85 -30.67 -21.83
C THR A 194 13.03 -32.18 -21.73
N LYS A 195 13.10 -32.78 -20.54
CA LYS A 195 13.20 -34.25 -20.37
C LYS A 195 11.85 -34.98 -20.29
N ASN A 196 10.74 -34.30 -19.96
CA ASN A 196 9.44 -34.96 -19.82
C ASN A 196 8.56 -34.94 -21.08
N TYR A 197 8.94 -34.24 -22.15
CA TYR A 197 8.16 -34.22 -23.39
C TYR A 197 8.40 -35.43 -24.32
N LYS A 198 9.45 -36.25 -24.06
CA LYS A 198 9.73 -37.47 -24.85
C LYS A 198 9.13 -38.76 -24.28
N ASN A 199 8.59 -38.75 -23.06
CA ASN A 199 8.06 -39.97 -22.40
C ASN A 199 6.53 -40.04 -22.26
N HIS A 200 5.76 -39.07 -22.78
CA HIS A 200 4.29 -39.08 -22.68
C HIS A 200 3.55 -39.47 -23.97
N LYS A 201 4.21 -40.19 -24.89
CA LYS A 201 3.57 -40.70 -26.13
C LYS A 201 3.07 -42.15 -26.04
N ARG A 202 3.07 -42.76 -24.84
CA ARG A 202 2.63 -44.14 -24.61
C ARG A 202 1.89 -44.17 -23.27
N GLU A 203 0.69 -44.77 -23.27
CA GLU A 203 -0.24 -44.89 -22.13
C GLU A 203 -1.01 -43.59 -21.84
N GLY A 204 -2.33 -43.52 -21.87
CA GLY A 204 -3.36 -44.54 -21.77
C GLY A 204 -4.58 -43.82 -21.20
N TYR A 205 -5.71 -43.97 -21.84
CA TYR A 205 -6.99 -43.36 -21.50
C TYR A 205 -7.30 -43.44 -20.00
N HIS A 206 -7.52 -42.30 -19.32
CA HIS A 206 -8.48 -42.23 -18.20
C HIS A 206 -9.04 -40.81 -18.00
N ARG A 207 -10.35 -40.71 -18.19
CA ARG A 207 -11.23 -39.59 -17.85
C ARG A 207 -11.08 -39.17 -16.38
N GLY A 208 -10.92 -37.88 -16.13
CA GLY A 208 -11.04 -37.30 -14.78
C GLY A 208 -11.36 -35.82 -14.87
N GLY A 209 -12.62 -35.46 -14.63
CA GLY A 209 -13.18 -34.14 -14.84
C GLY A 209 -12.59 -33.03 -13.97
N GLY A 210 -12.65 -31.82 -14.50
CA GLY A 210 -12.27 -30.60 -13.79
C GLY A 210 -12.69 -29.36 -14.57
N GLN A 211 -14.01 -29.16 -14.72
CA GLN A 211 -14.59 -27.91 -15.23
C GLN A 211 -14.10 -26.72 -14.39
N ARG A 212 -13.20 -25.90 -14.93
CA ARG A 212 -13.01 -24.51 -14.46
C ARG A 212 -13.71 -23.58 -15.42
N ARG A 213 -14.75 -22.92 -14.90
CA ARG A 213 -15.64 -21.99 -15.57
C ARG A 213 -14.87 -20.87 -16.27
N ILE A 214 -15.08 -20.79 -17.58
CA ILE A 214 -14.91 -19.60 -18.40
C ILE A 214 -15.93 -18.58 -17.88
N SER A 215 -15.44 -17.49 -17.28
CA SER A 215 -16.28 -16.37 -16.85
C SER A 215 -16.32 -15.36 -17.99
N LYS A 216 -17.52 -15.15 -18.53
CA LYS A 216 -17.86 -14.25 -19.62
C LYS A 216 -17.24 -12.85 -19.45
N SER A 217 -16.63 -12.37 -20.53
CA SER A 217 -16.50 -10.93 -20.79
C SER A 217 -17.90 -10.35 -21.01
N PRO A 218 -18.27 -9.22 -20.39
CA PRO A 218 -19.32 -8.38 -20.92
C PRO A 218 -18.73 -7.40 -21.92
N ASP A 219 -19.51 -7.18 -22.96
CA ASP A 219 -19.29 -6.42 -24.15
C ASP A 219 -18.83 -4.97 -23.97
N SER A 220 -18.15 -4.53 -25.02
CA SER A 220 -18.03 -3.17 -25.52
C SER A 220 -19.31 -2.33 -25.35
N ASP A 221 -19.16 -1.13 -24.81
CA ASP A 221 -19.84 0.09 -25.27
C ASP A 221 -19.15 1.33 -24.67
N VAL A 222 -19.02 2.35 -25.52
CA VAL A 222 -18.22 3.60 -25.49
C VAL A 222 -16.80 3.50 -26.05
#